data_AF-A0A820QL28-F1
#
_entry.id   AF-A0A820QL28-F1
#
_cell.length_a   1.000
_cell.length_b   1.000
_cell.length_c   1.000
_cell.angle_alpha   90.00
_cell.angle_beta   90.00
_cell.angle_gamma   90.00
#
_symmetry.space_group_name_H-M   'P 1'
#
loop_
_entity.id
_entity.type
_entity.pdbx_description
1 polymer ?
#
loop_
_entity_poly.entity_id
_entity_poly.type
_entity_poly.pdbx_seq_one_letter_code
_entity_poly.pdbx_strand_id
1 'polypeptide(L)'
;MTRRQAIAAGRCCYVPDRQYSHGNSNANNCWLHQARSGRNESSAVECYVSITSNRHGAEAECCYDAAGTIITRGTGAGTDNRYGQTKSPVQHFFYDTLPYLQCCMMNTSIEECNLYMYYRPPRRSSNTMGENGRIWGDPHFGTLDGNSYTFNGYGEYIYLAISNATAPSAAFNSNSSSFIFMSQVRTGPIASSEATVTKAFAARTNSIDDQSISVTISRREQLVIRRGDEILEFEDNIDSFFFPGMTIARLDSNMNGTSNFRISWSIGVTIEISVIQISSPSKQLVLNVAASVAGIFRGKTYGLLGTYDGIASNDLRSKNGSIISSNATIEQIHKDFGITWAIDPTSSLFYYESNQSAQFFEQMNRAYLPSFTDPLLTNNSTSREVCGIDAASLPSSWDMAERTCYYDLSKTNDANFAEASLIAGTNVLWDRTFQTNPPSFNSALPIRMNLRQDDQVNLNLSASSEYPSHIVELIAIGAPVNSTLNQTTGIFTWKAIKGEHYLSIQARDKNSTLISKHDIDFNVKAKDDININSTTNRITAMTTTIVVMQVIISFKKL
;
A
#
# COMPACT_ATOMS: atom_id res chain seq x y z
N MET A 1 -5.02 -6.62 7.38
CA MET A 1 -5.55 -5.24 7.40
C MET A 1 -6.80 -5.24 8.26
N THR A 2 -6.85 -4.35 9.24
CA THR A 2 -8.07 -4.04 10.02
C THR A 2 -8.93 -3.02 9.26
N ARG A 3 -10.17 -2.80 9.69
CA ARG A 3 -11.04 -1.74 9.15
C ARG A 3 -10.38 -0.36 9.19
N ARG A 4 -9.67 -0.03 10.27
CA ARG A 4 -8.93 1.24 10.40
C ARG A 4 -7.84 1.36 9.34
N GLN A 5 -7.13 0.27 9.07
CA GLN A 5 -6.13 0.25 8.01
C GLN A 5 -6.77 0.27 6.62
N ALA A 6 -7.97 -0.29 6.43
CA ALA A 6 -8.71 -0.15 5.18
C ALA A 6 -9.14 1.29 4.92
N ILE A 7 -9.56 2.01 5.97
CA ILE A 7 -9.84 3.46 5.92
C ILE A 7 -8.58 4.23 5.56
N ALA A 8 -7.44 3.94 6.20
CA ALA A 8 -6.16 4.58 5.89
C ALA A 8 -5.70 4.25 4.45
N ALA A 9 -5.84 2.98 4.04
CA ALA A 9 -5.62 2.53 2.66
C ALA A 9 -6.64 3.08 1.65
N GLY A 10 -7.71 3.73 2.12
CA GLY A 10 -8.63 4.59 1.36
C GLY A 10 -7.91 5.58 0.44
N ARG A 11 -6.70 5.97 0.86
CA ARG A 11 -5.81 6.91 0.15
C ARG A 11 -4.96 6.27 -0.94
N CYS A 12 -4.84 4.94 -1.02
CA CYS A 12 -3.92 4.31 -1.96
C CYS A 12 -4.51 3.14 -2.74
N CYS A 13 -5.33 2.32 -2.09
CA CYS A 13 -5.42 0.93 -2.49
C CYS A 13 -6.87 0.43 -2.48
N TYR A 14 -7.71 0.98 -1.60
CA TYR A 14 -9.10 0.57 -1.43
C TYR A 14 -10.03 1.78 -1.40
N VAL A 15 -11.30 1.60 -1.75
CA VAL A 15 -12.37 2.60 -1.56
C VAL A 15 -13.58 1.94 -0.93
N PRO A 16 -14.41 2.69 -0.17
CA PRO A 16 -15.70 2.18 0.27
C PRO A 16 -16.48 1.66 -0.92
N ASP A 17 -17.09 0.50 -0.74
CA ASP A 17 -17.88 -0.09 -1.81
C ASP A 17 -19.18 0.72 -2.03
N ARG A 18 -19.29 1.33 -3.21
CA ARG A 18 -20.35 2.27 -3.60
C ARG A 18 -21.73 1.63 -3.64
N GLN A 19 -21.84 0.31 -3.79
CA GLN A 19 -23.14 -0.38 -3.72
C GLN A 19 -23.72 -0.40 -2.29
N TYR A 20 -22.95 0.05 -1.30
CA TYR A 20 -23.27 -0.12 0.12
C TYR A 20 -23.09 1.17 0.94
N SER A 21 -22.60 2.27 0.36
CA SER A 21 -22.39 3.53 1.08
C SER A 21 -23.35 4.63 0.63
N HIS A 22 -24.52 4.74 1.26
CA HIS A 22 -25.29 5.99 1.27
C HIS A 22 -25.83 6.29 2.66
N GLY A 23 -25.12 7.16 3.39
CA GLY A 23 -25.65 8.28 4.19
C GLY A 23 -26.71 8.03 5.26
N ASN A 24 -27.12 6.79 5.53
CA ASN A 24 -28.15 6.48 6.49
C ASN A 24 -27.51 5.78 7.69
N SER A 25 -27.72 6.35 8.87
CA SER A 25 -27.21 5.89 10.17
C SER A 25 -27.83 4.57 10.66
N ASN A 26 -28.48 3.81 9.77
CA ASN A 26 -29.04 2.51 10.07
C ASN A 26 -28.01 1.43 9.72
N ALA A 27 -27.76 0.53 10.67
CA ALA A 27 -26.73 -0.51 10.67
C ALA A 27 -26.86 -1.62 9.59
N ASN A 28 -27.61 -1.39 8.50
CA ASN A 28 -27.92 -2.38 7.45
C ASN A 28 -27.34 -2.02 6.07
N ASN A 29 -26.22 -1.30 6.02
CA ASN A 29 -25.64 -0.81 4.77
C ASN A 29 -25.00 -1.92 3.91
N CYS A 30 -24.60 -3.05 4.49
CA CYS A 30 -24.03 -4.21 3.78
C CYS A 30 -25.05 -5.34 3.57
N TRP A 31 -26.18 -5.08 2.93
CA TRP A 31 -27.29 -6.04 2.78
C TRP A 31 -26.91 -7.33 2.02
N LEU A 32 -25.93 -7.30 1.11
CA LEU A 32 -25.42 -8.49 0.44
C LEU A 32 -24.55 -9.35 1.37
N HIS A 33 -23.85 -8.75 2.32
CA HIS A 33 -22.89 -9.44 3.18
C HIS A 33 -23.44 -9.69 4.59
N GLN A 34 -24.53 -10.46 4.67
CA GLN A 34 -25.17 -10.82 5.93
C GLN A 34 -24.86 -12.26 6.32
N ALA A 35 -24.66 -12.51 7.62
CA ALA A 35 -24.50 -13.85 8.17
C ALA A 35 -25.76 -14.70 7.94
N ARG A 36 -25.58 -15.98 7.63
CA ARG A 36 -26.71 -16.92 7.52
C ARG A 36 -27.30 -17.20 8.89
N SER A 37 -28.64 -17.19 8.97
CA SER A 37 -29.36 -17.50 10.21
C SER A 37 -29.01 -18.90 10.73
N GLY A 38 -28.78 -19.03 12.04
CA GLY A 38 -28.44 -20.30 12.69
C GLY A 38 -27.02 -20.80 12.43
N ARG A 39 -26.17 -20.03 11.75
CA ARG A 39 -24.75 -20.33 11.52
C ARG A 39 -23.88 -19.40 12.36
N ASN A 40 -22.71 -19.88 12.78
CA ASN A 40 -21.72 -19.00 13.42
C ASN A 40 -20.92 -18.26 12.34
N GLU A 41 -21.55 -17.24 11.76
CA GLU A 41 -20.99 -16.35 10.75
C GLU A 41 -21.15 -14.90 11.20
N SER A 42 -20.29 -14.01 10.71
CA SER A 42 -20.37 -12.58 11.00
C SER A 42 -20.99 -11.84 9.82
N SER A 43 -21.87 -10.88 10.08
CA SER A 43 -22.32 -9.93 9.07
C SER A 43 -21.30 -8.81 8.91
N ALA A 44 -21.15 -8.32 7.68
CA ALA A 44 -20.37 -7.13 7.42
C ALA A 44 -21.09 -5.87 7.92
N VAL A 45 -20.34 -4.94 8.48
CA VAL A 45 -20.80 -3.57 8.74
C VAL A 45 -20.29 -2.59 7.68
N GLU A 46 -19.18 -2.93 7.02
CA GLU A 46 -18.58 -2.11 5.97
C GLU A 46 -17.71 -2.98 5.05
N CYS A 47 -17.71 -2.68 3.76
CA CYS A 47 -16.90 -3.35 2.75
C CYS A 47 -16.12 -2.33 1.90
N TYR A 48 -14.94 -2.75 1.46
CA TYR A 48 -14.01 -1.95 0.67
C TYR A 48 -13.57 -2.73 -0.55
N VAL A 49 -13.52 -2.09 -1.72
CA VAL A 49 -13.00 -2.69 -2.95
C VAL A 49 -11.65 -2.10 -3.33
N SER A 50 -10.79 -2.90 -3.96
CA SER A 50 -9.53 -2.41 -4.50
C SER A 50 -9.76 -1.39 -5.61
N ILE A 51 -9.04 -0.27 -5.57
CA ILE A 51 -9.11 0.78 -6.60
C ILE A 51 -8.58 0.27 -7.95
N THR A 52 -7.54 -0.56 -7.92
CA THR A 52 -6.98 -1.17 -9.12
C THR A 52 -7.51 -2.58 -9.29
N SER A 53 -8.04 -2.85 -10.48
CA SER A 53 -8.17 -4.23 -10.93
C SER A 53 -6.81 -4.81 -11.29
N ASN A 54 -6.65 -6.13 -11.16
CA ASN A 54 -5.46 -6.82 -11.67
C ASN A 54 -5.42 -6.79 -13.22
N ARG A 55 -4.37 -7.34 -13.82
CA ARG A 55 -4.23 -7.40 -15.29
C ARG A 55 -5.38 -8.09 -16.04
N HIS A 56 -6.21 -8.88 -15.34
CA HIS A 56 -7.38 -9.57 -15.90
C HIS A 56 -8.70 -8.84 -15.64
N GLY A 57 -8.66 -7.65 -15.00
CA GLY A 57 -9.86 -6.87 -14.67
C GLY A 57 -10.55 -7.28 -13.36
N ALA A 58 -9.96 -8.18 -12.58
CA ALA A 58 -10.53 -8.62 -11.30
C ALA A 58 -10.18 -7.66 -10.16
N GLU A 59 -11.11 -7.44 -9.25
CA GLU A 59 -10.97 -6.57 -8.08
C GLU A 59 -11.15 -7.36 -6.78
N ALA A 60 -10.52 -6.89 -5.72
CA ALA A 60 -10.62 -7.47 -4.39
C ALA A 60 -11.69 -6.74 -3.58
N GLU A 61 -12.63 -7.46 -2.99
CA GLU A 61 -13.56 -6.93 -1.99
C GLU A 61 -13.20 -7.48 -0.60
N CYS A 62 -13.06 -6.60 0.38
CA CYS A 62 -12.78 -6.92 1.77
C CYS A 62 -13.90 -6.37 2.66
N CYS A 63 -14.59 -7.26 3.38
CA CYS A 63 -15.66 -6.90 4.29
C CYS A 63 -15.24 -7.09 5.75
N TYR A 64 -15.71 -6.21 6.63
CA TYR A 64 -15.30 -6.12 8.03
C TYR A 64 -16.49 -6.29 8.97
N ASP A 65 -16.27 -7.02 10.07
CA ASP A 65 -17.26 -7.21 11.14
C ASP A 65 -17.35 -5.97 12.06
N ALA A 66 -18.29 -5.98 13.01
CA ALA A 66 -18.47 -4.89 13.97
C ALA A 66 -17.23 -4.65 14.88
N ALA A 67 -16.33 -5.63 14.99
CA ALA A 67 -15.05 -5.47 15.69
C ALA A 67 -13.95 -4.87 14.79
N GLY A 68 -14.26 -4.55 13.52
CA GLY A 68 -13.32 -4.03 12.54
C GLY A 68 -12.30 -5.06 12.05
N THR A 69 -12.59 -6.35 12.22
CA THR A 69 -11.75 -7.45 11.71
C THR A 69 -12.27 -7.91 10.36
N ILE A 70 -11.38 -8.26 9.44
CA ILE A 70 -11.77 -8.82 8.14
C ILE A 70 -12.55 -10.13 8.36
N ILE A 71 -13.69 -10.26 7.68
CA ILE A 71 -14.50 -11.48 7.70
C ILE A 71 -13.93 -12.44 6.67
N THR A 72 -13.46 -13.60 7.13
CA THR A 72 -12.75 -14.57 6.27
C THR A 72 -13.57 -15.83 5.95
N ARG A 73 -14.82 -15.90 6.43
CA ARG A 73 -15.73 -17.01 6.22
C ARG A 73 -17.18 -16.53 6.16
N GLY A 74 -17.99 -17.27 5.40
CA GLY A 74 -19.44 -17.10 5.36
C GLY A 74 -19.84 -16.00 4.42
N THR A 75 -21.15 -15.80 4.27
CA THR A 75 -21.75 -14.85 3.33
C THR A 75 -21.48 -13.39 3.70
N GLY A 76 -21.09 -13.11 4.94
CA GLY A 76 -20.63 -11.77 5.33
C GLY A 76 -19.23 -11.40 4.85
N ALA A 77 -18.47 -12.33 4.27
CA ALA A 77 -17.15 -12.02 3.72
C ALA A 77 -17.24 -11.41 2.32
N GLY A 78 -16.24 -10.59 1.97
CA GLY A 78 -16.02 -10.14 0.60
C GLY A 78 -15.31 -11.21 -0.23
N THR A 79 -15.30 -11.06 -1.56
CA THR A 79 -14.67 -12.01 -2.48
C THR A 79 -13.75 -11.36 -3.52
N ASP A 80 -13.03 -12.17 -4.28
CA ASP A 80 -12.34 -11.70 -5.49
C ASP A 80 -13.33 -11.66 -6.65
N ASN A 81 -13.75 -10.45 -6.99
CA ASN A 81 -14.69 -10.19 -8.08
C ASN A 81 -13.96 -10.32 -9.41
N ARG A 82 -14.52 -11.12 -10.32
CA ARG A 82 -13.95 -11.34 -11.65
C ARG A 82 -13.88 -10.04 -12.45
N TYR A 83 -14.87 -9.18 -12.31
CA TYR A 83 -14.90 -7.87 -12.93
C TYR A 83 -14.99 -6.78 -11.88
N GLY A 84 -14.14 -5.78 -12.05
CA GLY A 84 -14.15 -4.60 -11.20
C GLY A 84 -15.40 -3.76 -11.36
N GLN A 85 -15.97 -3.30 -10.25
CA GLN A 85 -17.22 -2.54 -10.27
C GLN A 85 -17.03 -1.13 -10.87
N THR A 86 -15.83 -0.55 -10.72
CA THR A 86 -15.51 0.77 -11.27
C THR A 86 -15.22 0.70 -12.77
N LYS A 87 -14.47 -0.33 -13.18
CA LYS A 87 -14.02 -0.52 -14.56
C LYS A 87 -15.08 -1.16 -15.45
N SER A 88 -15.90 -2.06 -14.93
CA SER A 88 -16.83 -2.89 -15.72
C SER A 88 -18.11 -3.20 -14.95
N PRO A 89 -18.91 -2.18 -14.57
CA PRO A 89 -20.05 -2.32 -13.67
C PRO A 89 -21.11 -3.32 -14.18
N VAL A 90 -21.38 -3.35 -15.48
CA VAL A 90 -22.35 -4.28 -16.08
C VAL A 90 -21.86 -5.73 -15.95
N GLN A 91 -20.59 -5.99 -16.26
CA GLN A 91 -20.03 -7.33 -16.16
C GLN A 91 -19.94 -7.77 -14.69
N HIS A 92 -19.54 -6.86 -13.79
CA HIS A 92 -19.55 -7.11 -12.35
C HIS A 92 -20.93 -7.56 -11.86
N PHE A 93 -22.00 -6.86 -12.26
CA PHE A 93 -23.36 -7.25 -11.89
C PHE A 93 -23.71 -8.67 -12.36
N PHE A 94 -23.48 -8.99 -13.64
CA PHE A 94 -23.90 -10.28 -14.20
C PHE A 94 -23.03 -11.47 -13.77
N TYR A 95 -21.74 -11.26 -13.51
CA TYR A 95 -20.79 -12.35 -13.27
C TYR A 95 -20.34 -12.50 -11.81
N ASP A 96 -20.55 -11.48 -10.97
CA ASP A 96 -20.16 -11.48 -9.56
C ASP A 96 -21.40 -11.30 -8.66
N THR A 97 -22.18 -10.22 -8.85
CA THR A 97 -23.34 -9.90 -7.99
C THR A 97 -24.53 -10.85 -8.17
N LEU A 98 -24.98 -11.08 -9.42
CA LEU A 98 -26.17 -11.87 -9.72
C LEU A 98 -26.00 -13.35 -9.33
N PRO A 99 -24.86 -14.03 -9.59
CA PRO A 99 -24.65 -15.39 -9.13
C PRO A 99 -24.65 -15.50 -7.60
N TYR A 100 -24.09 -14.53 -6.88
CA TYR A 100 -24.16 -14.48 -5.42
C TYR A 100 -25.60 -14.37 -4.93
N LEU A 101 -26.37 -13.44 -5.51
CA LEU A 101 -27.78 -13.27 -5.20
C LEU A 101 -28.57 -14.55 -5.42
N GLN A 102 -28.38 -15.21 -6.57
CA GLN A 102 -29.10 -16.42 -6.92
C GLN A 102 -28.75 -17.58 -5.97
N CYS A 103 -27.46 -17.83 -5.73
CA CYS A 103 -27.01 -19.00 -4.97
C CYS A 103 -27.10 -18.83 -3.46
N CYS A 104 -26.93 -17.62 -2.92
CA CYS A 104 -26.80 -17.39 -1.48
C CYS A 104 -27.92 -16.56 -0.83
N MET A 105 -28.62 -15.70 -1.58
CA MET A 105 -29.64 -14.81 -1.02
C MET A 105 -31.07 -15.20 -1.40
N MET A 106 -31.31 -15.52 -2.67
CA MET A 106 -32.65 -15.84 -3.20
C MET A 106 -32.97 -17.33 -3.08
N ASN A 107 -31.98 -18.20 -3.25
CA ASN A 107 -32.18 -19.63 -3.02
C ASN A 107 -32.02 -19.96 -1.52
N THR A 108 -32.93 -20.76 -0.98
CA THR A 108 -32.89 -21.26 0.40
C THR A 108 -31.99 -22.50 0.56
N SER A 109 -31.47 -23.04 -0.54
CA SER A 109 -30.54 -24.18 -0.53
C SER A 109 -29.17 -23.81 0.01
N ILE A 110 -28.90 -24.28 1.23
CA ILE A 110 -27.60 -24.14 1.90
C ILE A 110 -26.47 -24.77 1.06
N GLU A 111 -26.76 -25.86 0.37
CA GLU A 111 -25.77 -26.59 -0.44
C GLU A 111 -25.31 -25.78 -1.65
N GLU A 112 -26.22 -25.07 -2.31
CA GLU A 112 -25.88 -24.22 -3.46
C GLU A 112 -25.04 -23.02 -3.04
N CYS A 113 -25.37 -22.36 -1.93
CA CYS A 113 -24.53 -21.29 -1.41
C CYS A 113 -23.14 -21.83 -0.98
N ASN A 114 -23.09 -23.00 -0.35
CA ASN A 114 -21.81 -23.64 -0.01
C ASN A 114 -20.98 -23.99 -1.26
N LEU A 115 -21.64 -24.35 -2.37
CA LEU A 115 -21.00 -24.60 -3.66
C LEU A 115 -20.51 -23.30 -4.31
N TYR A 116 -21.31 -22.23 -4.26
CA TYR A 116 -20.88 -20.90 -4.68
C TYR A 116 -19.61 -20.48 -3.92
N MET A 117 -19.64 -20.55 -2.59
CA MET A 117 -18.51 -20.19 -1.72
C MET A 117 -17.31 -21.15 -1.84
N TYR A 118 -17.49 -22.30 -2.48
CA TYR A 118 -16.38 -23.19 -2.83
C TYR A 118 -15.65 -22.70 -4.09
N TYR A 119 -16.37 -22.24 -5.11
CA TYR A 119 -15.79 -21.72 -6.36
C TYR A 119 -15.44 -20.22 -6.31
N ARG A 120 -16.04 -19.49 -5.37
CA ARG A 120 -15.83 -18.07 -5.06
C ARG A 120 -15.53 -17.92 -3.57
N PRO A 121 -14.38 -18.43 -3.08
CA PRO A 121 -14.09 -18.41 -1.66
C PRO A 121 -13.98 -16.98 -1.12
N PRO A 122 -14.45 -16.75 0.13
CA PRO A 122 -14.14 -15.55 0.90
C PRO A 122 -12.68 -15.13 0.78
N ARG A 123 -12.46 -13.83 0.58
CA ARG A 123 -11.11 -13.26 0.64
C ARG A 123 -10.64 -13.26 2.09
N ARG A 124 -9.54 -13.98 2.37
CA ARG A 124 -9.03 -14.18 3.73
C ARG A 124 -7.83 -13.29 4.10
N SER A 125 -7.27 -12.60 3.11
CA SER A 125 -6.22 -11.61 3.30
C SER A 125 -6.58 -10.33 2.56
N SER A 126 -6.74 -9.25 3.31
CA SER A 126 -6.41 -7.93 2.76
C SER A 126 -4.92 -7.93 2.40
N ASN A 127 -4.53 -7.26 1.33
CA ASN A 127 -3.12 -6.89 1.19
C ASN A 127 -2.70 -6.18 2.49
N THR A 128 -1.49 -6.41 3.01
CA THR A 128 -0.99 -5.55 4.09
C THR A 128 -1.10 -4.10 3.64
N MET A 129 -1.35 -3.17 4.55
CA MET A 129 -1.27 -1.77 4.16
C MET A 129 0.16 -1.58 3.69
N GLY A 130 0.34 -1.15 2.45
CA GLY A 130 1.67 -0.83 1.97
C GLY A 130 2.27 0.25 2.85
N GLU A 131 3.58 0.25 3.01
CA GLU A 131 4.23 1.38 3.66
C GLU A 131 4.20 2.60 2.76
N ASN A 132 4.11 3.77 3.38
CA ASN A 132 3.99 5.03 2.67
C ASN A 132 5.25 5.86 2.84
N GLY A 133 5.81 6.32 1.72
CA GLY A 133 6.85 7.33 1.68
C GLY A 133 6.35 8.57 0.95
N ARG A 134 6.92 9.74 1.23
CA ARG A 134 6.44 11.01 0.66
C ARG A 134 7.57 12.01 0.44
N ILE A 135 7.39 12.85 -0.57
CA ILE A 135 8.07 14.13 -0.76
C ILE A 135 7.03 15.26 -0.74
N TRP A 136 7.27 16.32 0.02
CA TRP A 136 6.38 17.49 0.13
C TRP A 136 7.15 18.75 0.48
N GLY A 137 6.55 19.93 0.31
CA GLY A 137 7.20 21.20 0.72
C GLY A 137 8.52 21.42 -0.01
N ASP A 138 9.54 21.91 0.70
CA ASP A 138 10.82 22.33 0.12
C ASP A 138 12.03 21.36 0.25
N PRO A 139 12.06 20.37 -0.64
CA PRO A 139 11.35 19.16 -0.36
C PRO A 139 11.83 18.49 0.94
N HIS A 140 10.87 18.28 1.83
CA HIS A 140 10.96 17.34 2.93
C HIS A 140 10.58 15.94 2.45
N PHE A 141 11.18 14.94 3.08
CA PHE A 141 10.98 13.53 2.79
C PHE A 141 10.56 12.76 4.03
N GLY A 142 9.74 11.74 3.79
CA GLY A 142 9.36 10.70 4.74
C GLY A 142 9.61 9.37 4.05
N THR A 143 10.48 8.54 4.62
CA THR A 143 10.82 7.22 4.05
C THR A 143 9.76 6.18 4.39
N LEU A 144 9.83 5.03 3.73
CA LEU A 144 8.87 3.93 3.93
C LEU A 144 8.88 3.41 5.38
N ASP A 145 10.02 3.45 6.08
CA ASP A 145 10.11 3.01 7.48
C ASP A 145 9.98 4.16 8.50
N GLY A 146 9.65 5.37 8.04
CA GLY A 146 9.37 6.49 8.93
C GLY A 146 10.58 7.30 9.39
N ASN A 147 11.70 7.27 8.68
CA ASN A 147 12.69 8.34 8.81
C ASN A 147 12.18 9.62 8.12
N SER A 148 12.61 10.79 8.57
CA SER A 148 12.29 12.07 7.90
C SER A 148 13.52 12.95 7.80
N TYR A 149 13.65 13.65 6.68
CA TYR A 149 14.81 14.50 6.39
C TYR A 149 14.45 15.56 5.34
N THR A 150 15.29 16.60 5.21
CA THR A 150 15.17 17.63 4.17
C THR A 150 16.28 17.45 3.14
N PHE A 151 15.95 17.56 1.85
CA PHE A 151 16.93 17.49 0.77
C PHE A 151 16.63 18.50 -0.34
N ASN A 152 17.29 19.65 -0.29
CA ASN A 152 17.14 20.73 -1.28
C ASN A 152 18.01 20.48 -2.54
N GLY A 153 17.71 19.45 -3.32
CA GLY A 153 18.36 19.21 -4.62
C GLY A 153 17.76 20.04 -5.76
N TYR A 154 18.54 20.32 -6.80
CA TYR A 154 18.05 20.79 -8.11
C TYR A 154 18.45 19.77 -9.17
N GLY A 155 17.51 18.96 -9.67
CA GLY A 155 17.84 17.93 -10.65
C GLY A 155 16.79 16.84 -10.73
N GLU A 156 17.19 15.68 -11.24
CA GLU A 156 16.34 14.49 -11.34
C GLU A 156 16.94 13.36 -10.52
N TYR A 157 16.10 12.73 -9.69
CA TYR A 157 16.54 11.76 -8.68
C TYR A 157 15.66 10.53 -8.68
N ILE A 158 16.25 9.37 -8.37
CA ILE A 158 15.50 8.13 -8.12
C ILE A 158 14.71 8.30 -6.84
N TYR A 159 13.38 8.37 -6.98
CA TYR A 159 12.49 8.50 -5.84
C TYR A 159 12.28 7.15 -5.16
N LEU A 160 11.87 6.15 -5.93
CA LEU A 160 11.69 4.77 -5.50
C LEU A 160 12.11 3.82 -6.62
N ALA A 161 12.93 2.83 -6.32
CA ALA A 161 13.22 1.70 -7.18
C ALA A 161 12.92 0.40 -6.42
N ILE A 162 12.22 -0.52 -7.07
CA ILE A 162 11.94 -1.86 -6.56
C ILE A 162 12.71 -2.85 -7.42
N SER A 163 13.55 -3.67 -6.77
CA SER A 163 14.38 -4.64 -7.47
C SER A 163 14.67 -5.86 -6.62
N ASN A 164 14.80 -7.03 -7.27
CA ASN A 164 15.33 -8.24 -6.64
C ASN A 164 16.88 -8.22 -6.52
N ALA A 165 17.55 -7.11 -6.83
CA ALA A 165 18.98 -6.96 -6.61
C ALA A 165 19.33 -6.96 -5.12
N THR A 166 20.52 -7.46 -4.78
CA THR A 166 21.04 -7.49 -3.40
C THR A 166 21.88 -6.27 -3.02
N ALA A 167 22.16 -5.40 -3.99
CA ALA A 167 22.92 -4.16 -3.79
C ALA A 167 22.23 -3.00 -4.53
N PRO A 168 22.29 -1.76 -3.99
CA PRO A 168 21.70 -0.59 -4.63
C PRO A 168 22.18 -0.43 -6.07
N SER A 169 23.50 -0.44 -6.33
CA SER A 169 24.06 -0.18 -7.66
C SER A 169 23.49 -1.05 -8.80
N ALA A 170 23.03 -2.27 -8.50
CA ALA A 170 22.43 -3.19 -9.47
C ALA A 170 20.91 -3.03 -9.63
N ALA A 171 20.24 -2.31 -8.72
CA ALA A 171 18.79 -2.11 -8.73
C ALA A 171 18.30 -1.12 -9.81
N PHE A 172 19.19 -0.29 -10.37
CA PHE A 172 18.82 0.85 -11.23
C PHE A 172 18.98 0.59 -12.72
N ASN A 173 19.61 -0.52 -13.09
CA ASN A 173 19.65 -0.90 -14.49
C ASN A 173 18.29 -1.46 -14.88
N SER A 174 17.47 -0.65 -15.52
CA SER A 174 16.15 -1.06 -16.01
C SER A 174 16.15 -2.14 -17.09
N ASN A 175 17.32 -2.42 -17.71
CA ASN A 175 17.50 -3.58 -18.59
C ASN A 175 17.91 -4.84 -17.81
N SER A 176 18.09 -4.73 -16.48
CA SER A 176 18.37 -5.87 -15.61
C SER A 176 17.13 -6.73 -15.43
N SER A 177 17.31 -8.04 -15.40
CA SER A 177 16.27 -9.00 -15.01
C SER A 177 15.80 -8.81 -13.55
N SER A 178 16.54 -8.05 -12.74
CA SER A 178 16.15 -7.73 -11.37
C SER A 178 15.19 -6.54 -11.26
N PHE A 179 14.98 -5.76 -12.32
CA PHE A 179 14.14 -4.56 -12.32
C PHE A 179 12.64 -4.92 -12.21
N ILE A 180 11.90 -4.21 -11.36
CA ILE A 180 10.45 -4.39 -11.18
C ILE A 180 9.72 -3.05 -11.41
N PHE A 181 10.13 -2.00 -10.70
CA PHE A 181 9.51 -0.68 -10.75
C PHE A 181 10.55 0.40 -10.48
N MET A 182 10.43 1.56 -11.14
CA MET A 182 11.21 2.75 -10.79
C MET A 182 10.37 4.00 -10.99
N SER A 183 10.48 4.92 -10.05
CA SER A 183 10.00 6.28 -10.14
C SER A 183 11.13 7.29 -9.93
N GLN A 184 10.93 8.46 -10.52
CA GLN A 184 11.84 9.58 -10.49
C GLN A 184 11.06 10.83 -10.11
N VAL A 185 11.73 11.73 -9.39
CA VAL A 185 11.24 13.08 -9.11
C VAL A 185 12.21 14.10 -9.70
N ARG A 186 11.66 15.20 -10.20
CA ARG A 186 12.43 16.37 -10.63
C ARG A 186 12.17 17.51 -9.66
N THR A 187 13.23 18.04 -9.08
CA THR A 187 13.17 19.20 -8.19
C THR A 187 13.86 20.40 -8.83
N GLY A 188 13.41 21.61 -8.51
CA GLY A 188 14.03 22.84 -8.97
C GLY A 188 13.72 24.03 -8.05
N PRO A 189 14.47 25.14 -8.15
CA PRO A 189 14.33 26.28 -7.26
C PRO A 189 12.98 26.98 -7.45
N ILE A 190 12.43 27.52 -6.36
CA ILE A 190 11.36 28.53 -6.44
C ILE A 190 12.02 29.87 -6.74
N ALA A 191 11.47 30.61 -7.71
CA ALA A 191 11.97 31.94 -8.06
C ALA A 191 12.08 32.86 -6.83
N SER A 192 13.24 33.51 -6.68
CA SER A 192 13.56 34.46 -5.60
C SER A 192 13.51 33.88 -4.18
N SER A 193 13.77 32.58 -4.02
CA SER A 193 13.92 31.92 -2.71
C SER A 193 15.18 31.05 -2.66
N GLU A 194 15.55 30.59 -1.45
CA GLU A 194 16.60 29.58 -1.24
C GLU A 194 16.07 28.13 -1.28
N ALA A 195 14.77 27.96 -1.53
CA ALA A 195 14.09 26.67 -1.52
C ALA A 195 14.02 26.02 -2.90
N THR A 196 14.00 24.68 -2.92
CA THR A 196 13.65 23.88 -4.10
C THR A 196 12.36 23.12 -3.86
N VAL A 197 11.62 22.82 -4.92
CA VAL A 197 10.33 22.14 -4.88
C VAL A 197 10.24 21.08 -5.95
N THR A 198 9.36 20.10 -5.75
CA THR A 198 9.07 19.08 -6.76
C THR A 198 8.26 19.67 -7.91
N LYS A 199 8.79 19.55 -9.13
CA LYS A 199 8.18 20.05 -10.37
C LYS A 199 7.70 18.93 -11.30
N ALA A 200 8.19 17.70 -11.12
CA ALA A 200 7.71 16.56 -11.89
C ALA A 200 7.88 15.23 -11.15
N PHE A 201 7.06 14.27 -11.55
CA PHE A 201 7.11 12.87 -11.18
C PHE A 201 7.06 12.00 -12.44
N ALA A 202 7.81 10.91 -12.49
CA ALA A 202 7.68 9.92 -13.55
C ALA A 202 7.90 8.51 -13.01
N ALA A 203 7.30 7.50 -13.63
CA ALA A 203 7.46 6.12 -13.21
C ALA A 203 7.26 5.12 -14.36
N ARG A 204 7.81 3.93 -14.19
CA ARG A 204 7.55 2.77 -15.06
C ARG A 204 7.72 1.45 -14.32
N THR A 205 7.12 0.41 -14.87
CA THR A 205 7.36 -0.99 -14.48
C THR A 205 8.28 -1.68 -15.48
N ASN A 206 8.61 -2.94 -15.21
CA ASN A 206 9.29 -3.83 -16.16
C ASN A 206 8.34 -4.49 -17.17
N SER A 207 7.04 -4.18 -17.14
CA SER A 207 6.05 -4.70 -18.08
C SER A 207 6.27 -4.09 -19.46
N ILE A 208 6.30 -4.92 -20.49
CA ILE A 208 6.46 -4.50 -21.89
C ILE A 208 5.23 -3.69 -22.35
N ASP A 209 4.06 -3.95 -21.77
CA ASP A 209 2.81 -3.24 -22.07
C ASP A 209 2.71 -1.87 -21.36
N ASP A 210 3.60 -1.60 -20.40
CA ASP A 210 3.58 -0.39 -19.57
C ASP A 210 4.58 0.63 -20.12
N GLN A 211 4.05 1.65 -20.80
CA GLN A 211 4.82 2.86 -21.10
C GLN A 211 5.06 3.66 -19.81
N SER A 212 6.13 4.44 -19.78
CA SER A 212 6.39 5.35 -18.67
C SER A 212 5.27 6.37 -18.52
N ILE A 213 4.81 6.59 -17.30
CA ILE A 213 3.92 7.71 -16.97
C ILE A 213 4.77 8.87 -16.47
N SER A 214 4.46 10.09 -16.90
CA SER A 214 5.05 11.30 -16.34
C SER A 214 3.98 12.33 -16.05
N VAL A 215 4.16 13.04 -14.94
CA VAL A 215 3.33 14.15 -14.48
C VAL A 215 4.29 15.32 -14.28
N THR A 216 4.15 16.35 -15.11
CA THR A 216 5.09 17.48 -15.17
C THR A 216 4.33 18.79 -15.04
N ILE A 217 4.97 19.79 -14.43
CA ILE A 217 4.50 21.18 -14.48
C ILE A 217 5.20 21.86 -15.67
N SER A 218 4.42 22.35 -16.62
CA SER A 218 4.90 23.07 -17.79
C SER A 218 5.46 24.44 -17.42
N ARG A 219 6.19 25.09 -18.33
CA ARG A 219 6.64 26.48 -18.16
C ARG A 219 5.49 27.49 -18.00
N ARG A 220 4.27 27.12 -18.39
CA ARG A 220 3.06 27.93 -18.23
C ARG A 220 2.32 27.62 -16.92
N GLU A 221 2.95 26.89 -16.00
CA GLU A 221 2.38 26.48 -14.72
C GLU A 221 1.08 25.67 -14.92
N GLN A 222 1.08 24.77 -15.92
CA GLN A 222 0.00 23.82 -16.18
C GLN A 222 0.48 22.40 -15.95
N LEU A 223 -0.38 21.57 -15.36
CA LEU A 223 -0.09 20.15 -15.18
C LEU A 223 -0.24 19.41 -16.51
N VAL A 224 0.76 18.61 -16.87
CA VAL A 224 0.76 17.78 -18.07
C VAL A 224 1.04 16.33 -17.67
N ILE A 225 0.11 15.45 -18.03
CA ILE A 225 0.19 14.01 -17.76
C ILE A 225 0.42 13.29 -19.09
N ARG A 226 1.48 12.47 -19.16
CA ARG A 226 1.84 11.73 -20.38
C ARG A 226 2.13 10.28 -20.13
N ARG A 227 1.55 9.38 -20.93
CA ARG A 227 1.90 7.96 -21.01
C ARG A 227 2.72 7.74 -22.28
N GLY A 228 4.02 7.57 -22.13
CA GLY A 228 4.99 7.65 -23.22
C GLY A 228 4.82 8.95 -24.01
N ASP A 229 4.45 8.82 -25.29
CA ASP A 229 4.27 9.98 -26.17
C ASP A 229 2.84 10.56 -26.19
N GLU A 230 1.89 9.89 -25.53
CA GLU A 230 0.48 10.27 -25.46
C GLU A 230 0.24 11.26 -24.31
N ILE A 231 -0.47 12.37 -24.56
CA ILE A 231 -0.98 13.27 -23.52
C ILE A 231 -2.33 12.75 -23.05
N LEU A 232 -2.52 12.65 -21.73
CA LEU A 232 -3.79 12.27 -21.13
C LEU A 232 -4.54 13.52 -20.65
N GLU A 233 -5.70 13.79 -21.24
CA GLU A 233 -6.53 14.96 -20.92
C GLU A 233 -7.75 14.52 -20.10
N PHE A 234 -7.85 15.01 -18.86
CA PHE A 234 -9.00 14.74 -18.00
C PHE A 234 -10.12 15.73 -18.30
N GLU A 235 -11.06 15.33 -19.17
CA GLU A 235 -12.31 16.06 -19.40
C GLU A 235 -13.21 16.04 -18.15
N ASP A 236 -14.23 16.90 -18.11
CA ASP A 236 -15.11 17.06 -16.93
C ASP A 236 -15.81 15.74 -16.52
N ASN A 237 -16.10 14.87 -17.48
CA ASN A 237 -16.75 13.57 -17.30
C ASN A 237 -15.78 12.38 -17.19
N ILE A 238 -14.47 12.61 -17.28
CA ILE A 238 -13.46 11.55 -17.21
C ILE A 238 -12.69 11.70 -15.90
N ASP A 239 -13.00 10.83 -14.94
CA ASP A 239 -12.28 10.79 -13.65
C ASP A 239 -11.20 9.71 -13.62
N SER A 240 -11.12 8.83 -14.64
CA SER A 240 -10.12 7.77 -14.65
C SER A 240 -9.78 7.24 -16.03
N PHE A 241 -8.52 6.82 -16.19
CA PHE A 241 -8.00 6.07 -17.33
C PHE A 241 -7.56 4.68 -16.86
N PHE A 242 -7.97 3.65 -17.62
CA PHE A 242 -7.66 2.26 -17.33
C PHE A 242 -6.75 1.69 -18.42
N PHE A 243 -5.57 1.23 -18.02
CA PHE A 243 -4.61 0.53 -18.87
C PHE A 243 -4.39 -0.91 -18.36
N PRO A 244 -3.84 -1.82 -19.17
CA PRO A 244 -3.38 -3.11 -18.67
C PRO A 244 -2.42 -2.90 -17.49
N GLY A 245 -2.79 -3.38 -16.30
CA GLY A 245 -1.92 -3.34 -15.13
C GLY A 245 -1.74 -1.96 -14.45
N MET A 246 -2.35 -0.89 -14.95
CA MET A 246 -2.25 0.47 -14.39
C MET A 246 -3.58 1.23 -14.48
N THR A 247 -3.94 1.97 -13.43
CA THR A 247 -5.07 2.91 -13.42
C THR A 247 -4.56 4.29 -13.03
N ILE A 248 -5.08 5.32 -13.69
CA ILE A 248 -4.87 6.73 -13.29
C ILE A 248 -6.23 7.32 -12.98
N ALA A 249 -6.40 7.92 -11.81
CA ALA A 249 -7.64 8.53 -11.39
C ALA A 249 -7.42 9.97 -10.90
N ARG A 250 -8.36 10.85 -11.22
CA ARG A 250 -8.53 12.17 -10.63
C ARG A 250 -9.30 11.98 -9.32
N LEU A 251 -8.74 12.43 -8.21
CA LEU A 251 -9.30 12.15 -6.88
C LEU A 251 -10.37 13.15 -6.46
N ASP A 252 -10.14 14.45 -6.67
CA ASP A 252 -11.09 15.54 -6.50
C ASP A 252 -10.52 16.80 -7.20
N SER A 253 -11.40 17.68 -7.70
CA SER A 253 -11.03 19.03 -8.13
C SER A 253 -11.03 19.95 -6.92
N ASN A 254 -9.87 20.51 -6.55
CA ASN A 254 -9.86 21.54 -5.52
C ASN A 254 -10.66 22.75 -6.03
N MET A 255 -11.32 23.48 -5.13
CA MET A 255 -12.09 24.71 -5.45
C MET A 255 -11.26 25.79 -6.16
N ASN A 256 -9.92 25.65 -6.21
CA ASN A 256 -8.98 26.53 -6.90
C ASN A 256 -8.59 26.07 -8.31
N GLY A 257 -9.20 24.99 -8.85
CA GLY A 257 -8.97 24.52 -10.22
C GLY A 257 -7.77 23.58 -10.42
N THR A 258 -7.08 23.16 -9.36
CA THR A 258 -6.04 22.13 -9.42
C THR A 258 -6.59 20.79 -8.92
N SER A 259 -6.32 19.72 -9.67
CA SER A 259 -6.77 18.36 -9.32
C SER A 259 -5.65 17.55 -8.68
N ASN A 260 -6.02 16.70 -7.71
CA ASN A 260 -5.14 15.67 -7.19
C ASN A 260 -5.29 14.39 -8.01
N PHE A 261 -4.19 13.63 -8.15
CA PHE A 261 -4.15 12.45 -8.98
C PHE A 261 -3.65 11.23 -8.20
N ARG A 262 -4.14 10.06 -8.60
CA ARG A 262 -3.67 8.77 -8.13
C ARG A 262 -3.29 7.91 -9.32
N ILE A 263 -2.07 7.39 -9.32
CA ILE A 263 -1.58 6.43 -10.30
C ILE A 263 -1.31 5.13 -9.55
N SER A 264 -1.97 4.05 -9.94
CA SER A 264 -1.90 2.79 -9.23
C SER A 264 -1.55 1.67 -10.18
N TRP A 265 -0.52 0.90 -9.85
CA TRP A 265 -0.07 -0.27 -10.60
C TRP A 265 -0.51 -1.55 -9.90
N SER A 266 -0.98 -2.50 -10.69
CA SER A 266 -1.44 -3.82 -10.23
C SER A 266 -0.38 -4.66 -9.52
N ILE A 267 0.90 -4.25 -9.60
CA ILE A 267 1.99 -4.84 -8.82
C ILE A 267 1.92 -4.48 -7.32
N GLY A 268 1.01 -3.60 -6.91
CA GLY A 268 0.86 -3.16 -5.52
C GLY A 268 1.68 -1.90 -5.20
N VAL A 269 1.88 -1.03 -6.19
CA VAL A 269 2.49 0.30 -5.99
C VAL A 269 1.45 1.35 -6.35
N THR A 270 1.24 2.32 -5.49
CA THR A 270 0.38 3.49 -5.76
C THR A 270 1.15 4.77 -5.54
N ILE A 271 0.93 5.75 -6.38
CA ILE A 271 1.46 7.11 -6.27
C ILE A 271 0.28 8.07 -6.18
N GLU A 272 0.26 8.90 -5.14
CA GLU A 272 -0.67 10.02 -5.01
C GLU A 272 0.09 11.32 -5.23
N ILE A 273 -0.46 12.19 -6.08
CA ILE A 273 0.11 13.49 -6.41
C ILE A 273 -0.90 14.56 -6.02
N SER A 274 -0.52 15.40 -5.05
CA SER A 274 -1.28 16.58 -4.69
C SER A 274 -0.63 17.82 -5.29
N VAL A 275 -1.43 18.70 -5.88
CA VAL A 275 -0.93 19.92 -6.51
C VAL A 275 -1.19 21.10 -5.58
N ILE A 276 -0.10 21.74 -5.12
CA ILE A 276 -0.13 22.95 -4.29
C ILE A 276 0.28 24.14 -5.13
N GLN A 277 -0.19 25.31 -4.76
CA GLN A 277 0.18 26.57 -5.41
C GLN A 277 0.89 27.47 -4.40
N ILE A 278 2.07 27.95 -4.79
CA ILE A 278 2.75 29.09 -4.16
C ILE A 278 2.14 30.37 -4.75
N SER A 279 1.84 31.35 -3.90
CA SER A 279 1.24 32.63 -4.28
C SER A 279 2.26 33.77 -4.40
N SER A 280 3.41 33.67 -3.72
CA SER A 280 4.46 34.70 -3.66
C SER A 280 5.86 34.11 -3.92
N PRO A 281 6.75 34.79 -4.68
CA PRO A 281 6.57 36.08 -5.36
C PRO A 281 5.76 35.99 -6.66
N SER A 282 5.52 34.78 -7.16
CA SER A 282 4.69 34.52 -8.34
C SER A 282 3.94 33.22 -8.18
N LYS A 283 2.81 33.09 -8.87
CA LYS A 283 2.03 31.85 -8.91
C LYS A 283 2.88 30.72 -9.48
N GLN A 284 3.16 29.70 -8.69
CA GLN A 284 3.91 28.51 -9.11
C GLN A 284 3.25 27.26 -8.54
N LEU A 285 3.10 26.23 -9.37
CA LEU A 285 2.65 24.92 -8.94
C LEU A 285 3.82 24.13 -8.34
N VAL A 286 3.47 23.30 -7.36
CA VAL A 286 4.35 22.36 -6.67
C VAL A 286 3.62 21.02 -6.55
N LEU A 287 4.37 19.93 -6.70
CA LEU A 287 3.85 18.58 -6.50
C LEU A 287 4.26 18.05 -5.11
N ASN A 288 3.29 17.64 -4.32
CA ASN A 288 3.53 16.67 -3.25
C ASN A 288 3.30 15.28 -3.82
N VAL A 289 4.22 14.35 -3.57
CA VAL A 289 4.13 13.00 -4.11
C VAL A 289 4.24 12.00 -2.97
N ALA A 290 3.20 11.19 -2.75
CA ALA A 290 3.24 10.04 -1.86
C ALA A 290 3.34 8.75 -2.67
N ALA A 291 4.11 7.79 -2.17
CA ALA A 291 4.16 6.43 -2.68
C ALA A 291 3.67 5.46 -1.61
N SER A 292 2.80 4.53 -1.97
CA SER A 292 2.40 3.38 -1.15
C SER A 292 2.93 2.10 -1.79
N VAL A 293 3.63 1.28 -1.02
CA VAL A 293 4.34 0.08 -1.51
C VAL A 293 3.90 -1.16 -0.75
N ALA A 294 3.31 -2.12 -1.46
CA ALA A 294 2.84 -3.37 -0.86
C ALA A 294 3.95 -4.16 -0.15
N GLY A 295 3.59 -4.82 0.96
CA GLY A 295 4.51 -5.57 1.83
C GLY A 295 5.30 -6.69 1.15
N ILE A 296 4.86 -7.16 -0.03
CA ILE A 296 5.61 -8.14 -0.84
C ILE A 296 6.98 -7.60 -1.33
N PHE A 297 7.19 -6.28 -1.28
CA PHE A 297 8.43 -5.62 -1.65
C PHE A 297 9.31 -5.24 -0.47
N ARG A 298 8.98 -5.70 0.74
CA ARG A 298 9.83 -5.52 1.92
C ARG A 298 11.24 -6.09 1.65
N GLY A 299 12.26 -5.30 1.96
CA GLY A 299 13.68 -5.56 1.72
C GLY A 299 14.13 -5.39 0.26
N LYS A 300 13.27 -4.85 -0.62
CA LYS A 300 13.53 -4.76 -2.07
C LYS A 300 13.46 -3.33 -2.63
N THR A 301 13.37 -2.32 -1.78
CA THR A 301 13.27 -0.91 -2.19
C THR A 301 14.60 -0.19 -2.05
N TYR A 302 14.79 0.81 -2.90
CA TYR A 302 15.98 1.66 -2.98
C TYR A 302 15.55 3.06 -3.43
N GLY A 303 16.33 4.10 -3.13
CA GLY A 303 16.04 5.47 -3.56
C GLY A 303 15.93 6.43 -2.39
N LEU A 304 15.39 7.62 -2.68
CA LEU A 304 15.13 8.65 -1.67
C LEU A 304 14.09 8.20 -0.61
N LEU A 305 13.25 7.21 -0.91
CA LEU A 305 12.30 6.64 0.06
C LEU A 305 12.89 5.56 0.99
N GLY A 306 14.18 5.25 0.88
CA GLY A 306 14.85 4.31 1.78
C GLY A 306 14.63 2.83 1.47
N THR A 307 15.05 1.98 2.41
CA THR A 307 14.96 0.52 2.30
C THR A 307 13.81 0.06 3.17
N TYR A 308 12.71 -0.37 2.58
CA TYR A 308 11.52 -0.83 3.29
C TYR A 308 11.81 -2.15 4.01
N ASP A 309 12.40 -2.12 5.20
CA ASP A 309 12.71 -3.30 6.00
C ASP A 309 12.22 -3.18 7.45
N GLY A 310 11.60 -2.06 7.80
CA GLY A 310 11.11 -1.69 9.13
C GLY A 310 12.17 -1.03 10.02
N ILE A 311 13.29 -0.56 9.48
CA ILE A 311 14.43 0.00 10.23
C ILE A 311 14.75 1.42 9.74
N ALA A 312 14.04 2.42 10.26
CA ALA A 312 14.23 3.84 9.92
C ALA A 312 15.69 4.35 10.01
N SER A 313 16.52 3.78 10.89
CA SER A 313 17.91 4.23 11.07
C SER A 313 18.85 3.84 9.93
N ASN A 314 18.45 2.93 9.03
CA ASN A 314 19.24 2.53 7.86
C ASN A 314 18.75 3.16 6.54
N ASP A 315 17.66 3.93 6.59
CA ASP A 315 16.97 4.42 5.39
C ASP A 315 17.79 5.41 4.57
N LEU A 316 18.66 6.19 5.22
CA LEU A 316 19.58 7.10 4.53
C LEU A 316 20.79 6.35 3.97
N ARG A 317 20.51 5.32 3.18
CA ARG A 317 21.51 4.54 2.47
C ARG A 317 21.80 5.18 1.13
N SER A 318 23.02 5.63 0.92
CA SER A 318 23.48 6.19 -0.34
C SER A 318 23.56 5.13 -1.45
N LYS A 319 23.67 5.59 -2.70
CA LYS A 319 23.77 4.71 -3.89
C LYS A 319 24.98 3.76 -3.87
N ASN A 320 26.06 4.11 -3.14
CA ASN A 320 27.23 3.25 -2.95
C ASN A 320 27.07 2.22 -1.81
N GLY A 321 25.97 2.31 -1.04
CA GLY A 321 25.64 1.42 0.06
C GLY A 321 25.98 1.94 1.46
N SER A 322 26.67 3.08 1.60
CA SER A 322 26.96 3.71 2.89
C SER A 322 25.68 4.24 3.55
N ILE A 323 25.54 4.03 4.86
CA ILE A 323 24.40 4.49 5.66
C ILE A 323 24.79 5.78 6.39
N ILE A 324 23.99 6.82 6.20
CA ILE A 324 24.13 8.12 6.86
C ILE A 324 23.21 8.12 8.09
N SER A 325 23.68 8.71 9.19
CA SER A 325 22.86 8.84 10.41
C SER A 325 21.61 9.67 10.14
N SER A 326 20.47 9.28 10.71
CA SER A 326 19.24 10.08 10.67
C SER A 326 19.38 11.43 11.39
N ASN A 327 20.35 11.56 12.30
CA ASN A 327 20.68 12.82 12.99
C ASN A 327 21.77 13.65 12.27
N ALA A 328 22.15 13.26 11.05
CA ALA A 328 23.13 14.01 10.27
C ALA A 328 22.59 15.42 9.92
N THR A 329 23.51 16.35 9.69
CA THR A 329 23.16 17.72 9.26
C THR A 329 22.54 17.71 7.85
N ILE A 330 21.76 18.73 7.51
CA ILE A 330 21.18 18.91 6.16
C ILE A 330 22.28 18.84 5.09
N GLU A 331 23.45 19.41 5.36
CA GLU A 331 24.61 19.37 4.45
C GLU A 331 25.13 17.95 4.21
N GLN A 332 25.30 17.16 5.27
CA GLN A 332 25.73 15.76 5.17
C GLN A 332 24.68 14.91 4.43
N ILE A 333 23.41 15.06 4.78
CA ILE A 333 22.31 14.36 4.09
C ILE A 333 22.30 14.72 2.60
N HIS A 334 22.50 15.99 2.26
CA HIS A 334 22.55 16.42 0.86
C HIS A 334 23.75 15.80 0.12
N LYS A 335 24.97 15.97 0.64
CA LYS A 335 26.22 15.58 -0.05
C LYS A 335 26.44 14.07 -0.08
N ASP A 336 26.20 13.39 1.03
CA ASP A 336 26.59 11.99 1.21
C ASP A 336 25.46 11.01 0.87
N PHE A 337 24.21 11.49 0.84
CA PHE A 337 23.03 10.66 0.55
C PHE A 337 22.21 11.17 -0.65
N GLY A 338 21.57 12.34 -0.56
CA GLY A 338 20.56 12.81 -1.51
C GLY A 338 21.09 12.94 -2.95
N ILE A 339 22.24 13.61 -3.12
CA ILE A 339 22.88 13.79 -4.42
C ILE A 339 23.30 12.46 -5.06
N THR A 340 23.60 11.45 -4.24
CA THR A 340 24.01 10.13 -4.75
C THR A 340 22.89 9.45 -5.53
N TRP A 341 21.63 9.84 -5.29
CA TRP A 341 20.44 9.32 -5.96
C TRP A 341 20.10 10.00 -7.29
N ALA A 342 20.95 10.91 -7.77
CA ALA A 342 20.82 11.49 -9.11
C ALA A 342 20.75 10.39 -10.18
N ILE A 343 19.88 10.60 -11.18
CA ILE A 343 19.72 9.67 -12.29
C ILE A 343 20.87 9.80 -13.29
N ASP A 344 21.10 8.76 -14.07
CA ASP A 344 21.85 8.90 -15.32
C ASP A 344 20.94 9.56 -16.37
N PRO A 345 21.37 10.60 -17.09
CA PRO A 345 20.55 11.28 -18.09
C PRO A 345 19.94 10.34 -19.16
N THR A 346 20.63 9.25 -19.49
CA THR A 346 20.15 8.24 -20.45
C THR A 346 19.00 7.37 -19.91
N SER A 347 18.79 7.38 -18.59
CA SER A 347 17.78 6.61 -17.88
C SER A 347 16.54 7.43 -17.50
N SER A 348 16.45 8.69 -17.97
CA SER A 348 15.32 9.56 -17.66
C SER A 348 14.00 8.99 -18.16
N LEU A 349 12.96 9.13 -17.33
CA LEU A 349 11.58 8.75 -17.63
C LEU A 349 10.71 9.96 -18.04
N PHE A 350 11.30 11.15 -18.09
CA PHE A 350 10.56 12.38 -18.33
C PHE A 350 10.49 12.77 -19.80
N TYR A 351 9.37 13.37 -20.16
CA TYR A 351 9.28 14.20 -21.36
C TYR A 351 9.89 15.59 -21.09
N TYR A 352 10.49 16.19 -22.12
CA TYR A 352 11.13 17.50 -22.03
C TYR A 352 10.50 18.48 -23.03
N GLU A 353 10.18 19.68 -22.54
CA GLU A 353 9.81 20.80 -23.42
C GLU A 353 11.04 21.33 -24.15
N SER A 354 10.81 22.19 -25.17
CA SER A 354 11.88 22.88 -25.89
C SER A 354 12.87 23.55 -24.93
N ASN A 355 14.17 23.32 -25.15
CA ASN A 355 15.28 23.81 -24.33
C ASN A 355 15.37 23.20 -22.92
N GLN A 356 14.78 22.03 -22.68
CA GLN A 356 15.08 21.18 -21.52
C GLN A 356 15.61 19.82 -22.01
N SER A 357 16.40 19.17 -21.17
CA SER A 357 16.87 17.80 -21.40
C SER A 357 17.33 17.19 -20.08
N ALA A 358 17.53 15.88 -20.05
CA ALA A 358 18.10 15.21 -18.88
C ALA A 358 19.50 15.76 -18.56
N GLN A 359 20.30 16.07 -19.59
CA GLN A 359 21.62 16.69 -19.45
C GLN A 359 21.54 18.10 -18.86
N PHE A 360 20.49 18.87 -19.19
CA PHE A 360 20.28 20.18 -18.57
C PHE A 360 20.10 20.04 -17.06
N PHE A 361 19.24 19.13 -16.58
CA PHE A 361 19.03 18.94 -15.14
C PHE A 361 20.23 18.33 -14.43
N GLU A 362 21.03 17.51 -15.11
CA GLU A 362 22.33 17.06 -14.59
C GLU A 362 23.31 18.23 -14.38
N GLN A 363 23.38 19.16 -15.33
CA GLN A 363 24.23 20.35 -15.21
C GLN A 363 23.76 21.26 -14.07
N MET A 364 22.44 21.46 -13.95
CA MET A 364 21.85 22.22 -12.84
C MET A 364 22.17 21.59 -11.49
N ASN A 365 22.11 20.26 -11.38
CA ASN A 365 22.50 19.53 -10.17
C ASN A 365 23.94 19.83 -9.76
N ARG A 366 24.88 19.79 -10.70
CA ARG A 366 26.31 20.07 -10.42
C ARG A 366 26.57 21.54 -10.07
N ALA A 367 25.79 22.46 -10.61
CA ALA A 367 25.99 23.90 -10.44
C ALA A 367 25.26 24.49 -9.23
N TYR A 368 24.21 23.82 -8.74
CA TYR A 368 23.37 24.31 -7.66
C TYR A 368 24.03 24.09 -6.30
N LEU A 369 24.06 25.15 -5.48
CA LEU A 369 24.49 25.10 -4.09
C LEU A 369 23.31 25.50 -3.20
N PRO A 370 22.70 24.57 -2.45
CA PRO A 370 21.58 24.89 -1.56
C PRO A 370 22.05 25.67 -0.33
N SER A 371 21.07 26.31 0.33
CA SER A 371 21.24 26.82 1.69
C SER A 371 21.17 25.67 2.70
N PHE A 372 22.24 25.45 3.45
CA PHE A 372 22.29 24.47 4.53
C PHE A 372 21.90 25.05 5.90
N THR A 373 21.47 26.31 5.93
CA THR A 373 21.06 26.99 7.15
C THR A 373 19.70 26.46 7.59
N ASP A 374 19.67 25.81 8.75
CA ASP A 374 18.44 25.37 9.40
C ASP A 374 17.70 26.59 10.00
N PRO A 375 16.55 26.99 9.43
CA PRO A 375 15.79 28.13 9.90
C PRO A 375 15.18 27.92 11.28
N LEU A 376 15.09 26.68 11.79
CA LEU A 376 14.63 26.37 13.14
C LEU A 376 15.51 27.01 14.24
N LEU A 377 16.69 27.50 13.88
CA LEU A 377 17.57 28.29 14.75
C LEU A 377 17.09 29.73 14.97
N THR A 378 16.24 30.24 14.07
CA THR A 378 15.63 31.57 14.18
C THR A 378 14.26 31.44 14.82
N ASN A 379 13.96 32.22 15.85
CA ASN A 379 12.72 32.10 16.63
C ASN A 379 11.74 33.24 16.30
N ASN A 380 11.06 33.17 15.15
CA ASN A 380 10.12 34.16 14.64
C ASN A 380 8.69 33.87 15.12
N SER A 381 8.09 34.81 15.84
CA SER A 381 6.74 34.67 16.40
C SER A 381 5.64 34.56 15.35
N THR A 382 5.74 35.28 14.24
CA THR A 382 4.74 35.26 13.15
C THR A 382 4.73 33.90 12.46
N SER A 383 5.91 33.31 12.23
CA SER A 383 6.01 31.99 11.61
C SER A 383 5.45 30.89 12.51
N ARG A 384 5.60 31.01 13.84
CA ARG A 384 4.97 30.08 14.79
C ARG A 384 3.45 30.14 14.73
N GLU A 385 2.88 31.35 14.68
CA GLU A 385 1.44 31.56 14.65
C GLU A 385 0.80 30.90 13.41
N VAL A 386 1.40 31.11 12.22
CA VAL A 386 0.93 30.49 10.97
C VAL A 386 0.95 28.96 11.05
N CYS A 387 1.98 28.40 11.69
CA CYS A 387 2.15 26.95 11.81
C CYS A 387 1.43 26.33 13.02
N GLY A 388 0.63 27.10 13.77
CA GLY A 388 -0.10 26.61 14.94
C GLY A 388 0.79 26.20 16.12
N ILE A 389 2.04 26.67 16.16
CA ILE A 389 3.03 26.31 17.16
C ILE A 389 2.84 27.16 18.42
N ASP A 390 2.74 26.51 19.58
CA ASP A 390 2.66 27.22 20.87
C ASP A 390 3.86 28.16 21.06
N ALA A 391 3.59 29.43 21.38
CA ALA A 391 4.60 30.45 21.61
C ALA A 391 5.61 30.08 22.72
N ALA A 392 5.18 29.31 23.72
CA ALA A 392 6.02 28.84 24.82
C ALA A 392 6.81 27.55 24.50
N SER A 393 6.51 26.87 23.40
CA SER A 393 7.19 25.62 23.02
C SER A 393 8.63 25.86 22.57
N LEU A 394 9.52 24.92 22.88
CA LEU A 394 10.90 24.95 22.39
C LEU A 394 10.97 24.29 21.01
N PRO A 395 11.84 24.74 20.09
CA PRO A 395 12.00 24.09 18.79
C PRO A 395 12.29 22.59 18.89
N SER A 396 12.89 22.10 19.97
CA SER A 396 13.13 20.68 20.21
C SER A 396 11.85 19.86 20.48
N SER A 397 10.76 20.48 20.91
CA SER A 397 9.47 19.80 21.16
C SER A 397 8.53 19.80 19.97
N TRP A 398 8.85 20.54 18.90
CA TRP A 398 8.03 20.58 17.70
C TRP A 398 8.02 19.22 17.01
N ASP A 399 6.85 18.82 16.56
CA ASP A 399 6.72 17.64 15.73
C ASP A 399 7.27 17.90 14.31
N MET A 400 7.28 16.85 13.48
CA MET A 400 7.80 16.94 12.12
C MET A 400 6.96 17.90 11.25
N ALA A 401 5.63 17.90 11.40
CA ALA A 401 4.75 18.72 10.57
C ALA A 401 4.95 20.21 10.89
N GLU A 402 4.99 20.56 12.17
CA GLU A 402 5.27 21.92 12.66
C GLU A 402 6.62 22.44 12.15
N ARG A 403 7.67 21.61 12.24
CA ARG A 403 9.00 21.97 11.71
C ARG A 403 8.98 22.23 10.22
N THR A 404 8.29 21.38 9.45
CA THR A 404 8.22 21.53 7.99
C THR A 404 7.51 22.81 7.59
N CYS A 405 6.37 23.12 8.22
CA CYS A 405 5.67 24.37 8.00
C CYS A 405 6.55 25.58 8.31
N TYR A 406 7.23 25.56 9.46
CA TYR A 406 8.09 26.67 9.87
C TYR A 406 9.26 26.86 8.90
N TYR A 407 9.88 25.76 8.47
CA TYR A 407 10.97 25.76 7.50
C TYR A 407 10.50 26.35 6.16
N ASP A 408 9.43 25.82 5.58
CA ASP A 408 8.87 26.27 4.30
C ASP A 408 8.50 27.76 4.34
N LEU A 409 7.86 28.21 5.43
CA LEU A 409 7.51 29.62 5.60
C LEU A 409 8.75 30.51 5.64
N SER A 410 9.79 30.09 6.34
CA SER A 410 11.04 30.87 6.46
C SER A 410 11.79 30.99 5.14
N LYS A 411 11.72 29.98 4.27
CA LYS A 411 12.44 29.95 2.99
C LYS A 411 11.67 30.61 1.86
N THR A 412 10.34 30.52 1.88
CA THR A 412 9.48 31.00 0.78
C THR A 412 8.74 32.30 1.10
N ASN A 413 8.57 32.63 2.38
CA ASN A 413 7.71 33.72 2.85
C ASN A 413 6.26 33.61 2.32
N ASP A 414 5.78 32.37 2.13
CA ASP A 414 4.42 32.09 1.65
C ASP A 414 3.65 31.23 2.67
N ALA A 415 2.68 31.85 3.34
CA ALA A 415 1.87 31.20 4.37
C ALA A 415 0.99 30.06 3.82
N ASN A 416 0.47 30.19 2.60
CA ASN A 416 -0.39 29.16 2.00
C ASN A 416 0.44 27.91 1.68
N PHE A 417 1.66 28.11 1.17
CA PHE A 417 2.59 27.02 0.91
C PHE A 417 2.97 26.30 2.22
N ALA A 418 3.32 27.06 3.26
CA ALA A 418 3.67 26.52 4.56
C ALA A 418 2.52 25.73 5.22
N GLU A 419 1.29 26.24 5.17
CA GLU A 419 0.11 25.54 5.70
C GLU A 419 -0.18 24.25 4.92
N ALA A 420 -0.02 24.28 3.59
CA ALA A 420 -0.17 23.07 2.77
C ALA A 420 0.90 22.02 3.12
N SER A 421 2.12 22.45 3.44
CA SER A 421 3.17 21.57 3.96
C SER A 421 2.89 21.04 5.36
N LEU A 422 2.29 21.84 6.25
CA LEU A 422 1.80 21.38 7.57
C LEU A 422 0.80 20.24 7.42
N ILE A 423 -0.17 20.39 6.53
CA ILE A 423 -1.17 19.35 6.22
C ILE A 423 -0.48 18.11 5.65
N ALA A 424 0.47 18.29 4.74
CA ALA A 424 1.21 17.17 4.14
C ALA A 424 2.06 16.40 5.16
N GLY A 425 2.77 17.10 6.06
CA GLY A 425 3.55 16.52 7.16
C GLY A 425 2.67 15.85 8.21
N THR A 426 1.53 16.44 8.55
CA THR A 426 0.55 15.83 9.46
C THR A 426 0.03 14.51 8.92
N ASN A 427 -0.20 14.43 7.61
CA ASN A 427 -0.58 13.18 6.95
C ASN A 427 0.53 12.11 7.03
N VAL A 428 1.82 12.48 7.00
CA VAL A 428 2.92 11.52 7.20
C VAL A 428 2.90 10.97 8.63
N LEU A 429 2.67 11.82 9.63
CA LEU A 429 2.51 11.38 11.02
C LEU A 429 1.29 10.47 11.19
N TRP A 430 0.18 10.81 10.54
CA TRP A 430 -1.04 10.01 10.56
C TRP A 430 -0.81 8.63 9.94
N ASP A 431 -0.22 8.56 8.74
CA ASP A 431 0.05 7.29 8.05
C ASP A 431 0.86 6.34 8.95
N ARG A 432 1.90 6.84 9.65
CA ARG A 432 2.69 6.05 10.61
C ARG A 432 1.87 5.43 11.73
N THR A 433 0.86 6.13 12.24
CA THR A 433 0.01 5.59 13.31
C THR A 433 -0.86 4.41 12.86
N PHE A 434 -1.14 4.28 11.57
CA PHE A 434 -1.97 3.22 11.00
C PHE A 434 -1.18 2.11 10.28
N GLN A 435 0.14 2.23 10.16
CA GLN A 435 1.02 1.29 9.43
C GLN A 435 1.34 -0.01 10.16
N THR A 436 1.08 -0.11 11.47
CA THR A 436 1.26 -1.38 12.19
C THR A 436 0.34 -2.47 11.62
N ASN A 437 0.90 -3.50 10.97
CA ASN A 437 0.10 -4.62 10.48
C ASN A 437 -0.23 -5.60 11.61
N PRO A 438 -1.45 -6.17 11.64
CA PRO A 438 -1.76 -7.26 12.55
C PRO A 438 -0.88 -8.49 12.22
N PRO A 439 -0.70 -9.42 13.17
CA PRO A 439 0.03 -10.66 12.91
C PRO A 439 -0.49 -11.38 11.66
N SER A 440 0.40 -12.00 10.90
CA SER A 440 0.07 -12.74 9.68
C SER A 440 0.15 -14.24 9.94
N PHE A 441 -0.88 -14.98 9.51
CA PHE A 441 -0.86 -16.45 9.55
C PHE A 441 -0.09 -17.03 8.36
N ASN A 442 0.45 -18.23 8.54
CA ASN A 442 1.05 -18.98 7.45
C ASN A 442 0.01 -19.27 6.35
N SER A 443 0.29 -18.82 5.11
CA SER A 443 -0.60 -18.98 3.96
C SER A 443 -0.85 -20.45 3.55
N ALA A 444 -0.02 -21.38 4.02
CA ALA A 444 -0.19 -22.81 3.79
C ALA A 444 -1.21 -23.47 4.74
N LEU A 445 -1.72 -22.75 5.75
CA LEU A 445 -2.74 -23.30 6.65
C LEU A 445 -4.01 -23.66 5.87
N PRO A 446 -4.62 -24.82 6.15
CA PRO A 446 -5.82 -25.22 5.45
C PRO A 446 -6.96 -24.25 5.74
N ILE A 447 -7.72 -23.95 4.69
CA ILE A 447 -8.91 -23.11 4.71
C ILE A 447 -10.16 -23.97 4.93
N ARG A 448 -10.11 -25.21 4.44
CA ARG A 448 -11.12 -26.25 4.57
C ARG A 448 -10.44 -27.61 4.68
N MET A 449 -11.01 -28.53 5.45
CA MET A 449 -10.58 -29.91 5.56
C MET A 449 -11.77 -30.86 5.39
N ASN A 450 -11.65 -31.81 4.46
CA ASN A 450 -12.60 -32.92 4.34
C ASN A 450 -12.04 -34.12 5.12
N LEU A 451 -12.79 -34.59 6.09
CA LEU A 451 -12.37 -35.61 7.05
C LEU A 451 -13.40 -36.74 7.12
N ARG A 452 -12.96 -37.89 7.62
CA ARG A 452 -13.85 -38.97 8.07
C ARG A 452 -14.03 -38.89 9.58
N GLN A 453 -15.17 -39.35 10.05
CA GLN A 453 -15.40 -39.51 11.48
C GLN A 453 -14.28 -40.34 12.12
N ASP A 454 -13.84 -39.92 13.31
CA ASP A 454 -12.70 -40.43 14.07
C ASP A 454 -11.30 -40.04 13.55
N ASP A 455 -11.18 -39.33 12.42
CA ASP A 455 -9.88 -38.84 11.96
C ASP A 455 -9.23 -37.96 13.04
N GLN A 456 -7.95 -38.18 13.28
CA GLN A 456 -7.18 -37.36 14.21
C GLN A 456 -6.62 -36.14 13.47
N VAL A 457 -7.10 -34.95 13.86
CA VAL A 457 -6.63 -33.66 13.36
C VAL A 457 -5.50 -33.18 14.27
N ASN A 458 -4.36 -32.86 13.67
CA ASN A 458 -3.23 -32.23 14.35
C ASN A 458 -2.69 -31.13 13.43
N LEU A 459 -2.94 -29.88 13.81
CA LEU A 459 -2.58 -28.69 13.04
C LEU A 459 -1.55 -27.87 13.80
N ASN A 460 -0.45 -27.53 13.13
CA ASN A 460 0.53 -26.58 13.65
C ASN A 460 0.15 -25.17 13.19
N LEU A 461 -0.43 -24.40 14.09
CA LEU A 461 -0.87 -23.04 13.83
C LEU A 461 0.25 -22.08 14.25
N SER A 462 0.63 -21.21 13.32
CA SER A 462 1.59 -20.14 13.61
C SER A 462 1.13 -18.85 12.95
N ALA A 463 1.35 -17.76 13.67
CA ALA A 463 1.24 -16.42 13.15
C ALA A 463 2.48 -15.63 13.60
N SER A 464 2.95 -14.73 12.74
CA SER A 464 4.12 -13.91 12.99
C SER A 464 3.78 -12.43 12.87
N SER A 465 4.32 -11.63 13.79
CA SER A 465 4.38 -10.20 13.62
C SER A 465 5.53 -9.86 12.66
N GLU A 466 5.34 -8.81 11.89
CA GLU A 466 6.38 -8.25 11.04
C GLU A 466 7.45 -7.47 11.83
N TYR A 467 7.16 -7.23 13.13
CA TYR A 467 8.01 -6.57 14.11
C TYR A 467 8.66 -7.62 15.02
N PRO A 468 9.99 -7.84 14.95
CA PRO A 468 10.65 -8.96 15.64
C PRO A 468 10.52 -8.96 17.18
N SER A 469 10.28 -7.80 17.79
CA SER A 469 10.12 -7.65 19.24
C SER A 469 8.68 -7.94 19.72
N HIS A 470 7.72 -8.10 18.82
CA HIS A 470 6.32 -8.26 19.17
C HIS A 470 5.97 -9.72 19.48
N ILE A 471 5.19 -9.94 20.55
CA ILE A 471 4.77 -11.27 20.98
C ILE A 471 3.36 -11.55 20.47
N VAL A 472 3.20 -12.64 19.72
CA VAL A 472 1.92 -13.08 19.17
C VAL A 472 1.32 -14.20 20.02
N GLU A 473 0.06 -14.04 20.41
CA GLU A 473 -0.74 -15.02 21.15
C GLU A 473 -1.86 -15.59 20.28
N LEU A 474 -2.04 -16.91 20.31
CA LEU A 474 -3.08 -17.61 19.57
C LEU A 474 -4.25 -17.98 20.48
N ILE A 475 -5.47 -17.67 20.03
CA ILE A 475 -6.71 -17.96 20.74
C ILE A 475 -7.66 -18.69 19.81
N ALA A 476 -8.13 -19.87 20.20
CA ALA A 476 -9.15 -20.60 19.46
C ALA A 476 -10.55 -20.10 19.85
N ILE A 477 -11.35 -19.73 18.84
CA ILE A 477 -12.71 -19.24 18.97
C ILE A 477 -13.64 -20.17 18.21
N GLY A 478 -14.70 -20.64 18.89
CA GLY A 478 -15.70 -21.49 18.26
C GLY A 478 -15.17 -22.86 17.84
N ALA A 479 -14.13 -23.33 18.52
CA ALA A 479 -13.49 -24.60 18.22
C ALA A 479 -14.47 -25.77 18.41
N PRO A 480 -14.30 -26.88 17.67
CA PRO A 480 -15.14 -28.05 17.82
C PRO A 480 -15.08 -28.61 19.25
N VAL A 481 -16.17 -29.21 19.72
CA VAL A 481 -16.24 -29.83 21.05
C VAL A 481 -15.13 -30.89 21.19
N ASN A 482 -14.51 -30.96 22.36
CA ASN A 482 -13.36 -31.84 22.68
C ASN A 482 -12.10 -31.59 21.83
N SER A 483 -11.94 -30.40 21.28
CA SER A 483 -10.66 -29.96 20.72
C SER A 483 -9.79 -29.26 21.77
N THR A 484 -8.48 -29.19 21.51
CA THR A 484 -7.54 -28.44 22.35
C THR A 484 -6.58 -27.63 21.49
N LEU A 485 -6.19 -26.45 21.97
CA LEU A 485 -5.12 -25.64 21.41
C LEU A 485 -4.06 -25.42 22.49
N ASN A 486 -2.83 -25.87 22.25
CA ASN A 486 -1.70 -25.48 23.07
C ASN A 486 -1.22 -24.09 22.60
N GLN A 487 -1.46 -23.06 23.41
CA GLN A 487 -1.15 -21.67 23.04
C GLN A 487 0.36 -21.40 22.93
N THR A 488 1.20 -22.20 23.58
CA THR A 488 2.66 -22.05 23.54
C THR A 488 3.24 -22.68 22.28
N THR A 489 2.78 -23.86 21.89
CA THR A 489 3.30 -24.57 20.71
C THR A 489 2.51 -24.30 19.44
N GLY A 490 1.33 -23.69 19.53
CA GLY A 490 0.41 -23.49 18.42
C GLY A 490 -0.26 -24.79 17.93
N ILE A 491 -0.10 -25.91 18.64
CA ILE A 491 -0.63 -27.20 18.20
C ILE A 491 -2.11 -27.30 18.57
N PHE A 492 -2.97 -27.39 17.54
CA PHE A 492 -4.37 -27.71 17.67
C PHE A 492 -4.60 -29.21 17.45
N THR A 493 -5.31 -29.86 18.38
CA THR A 493 -5.68 -31.27 18.25
C THR A 493 -7.18 -31.45 18.40
N TRP A 494 -7.74 -32.33 17.56
CA TRP A 494 -9.15 -32.68 17.60
C TRP A 494 -9.40 -34.07 17.01
N LYS A 495 -10.36 -34.81 17.56
CA LYS A 495 -10.85 -36.06 16.98
C LYS A 495 -12.16 -35.77 16.25
N ALA A 496 -12.17 -35.96 14.94
CA ALA A 496 -13.24 -35.51 14.07
C ALA A 496 -14.58 -36.19 14.39
N ILE A 497 -15.61 -35.38 14.60
CA ILE A 497 -17.00 -35.82 14.82
C ILE A 497 -17.77 -35.56 13.53
N LYS A 498 -18.67 -36.47 13.13
CA LYS A 498 -19.48 -36.33 11.92
C LYS A 498 -20.30 -35.03 11.99
N GLY A 499 -20.25 -34.23 10.92
CA GLY A 499 -20.94 -32.96 10.82
C GLY A 499 -20.07 -31.88 10.19
N GLU A 500 -20.63 -30.68 10.08
CA GLU A 500 -19.89 -29.47 9.75
C GLU A 500 -19.41 -28.80 11.03
N HIS A 501 -18.11 -28.56 11.12
CA HIS A 501 -17.49 -27.88 12.24
C HIS A 501 -16.59 -26.76 11.73
N TYR A 502 -16.18 -25.86 12.60
CA TYR A 502 -15.21 -24.83 12.24
C TYR A 502 -14.24 -24.56 13.38
N LEU A 503 -13.16 -23.87 13.06
CA LEU A 503 -12.19 -23.34 14.01
C LEU A 503 -11.80 -21.94 13.54
N SER A 504 -12.01 -20.93 14.38
CA SER A 504 -11.45 -19.60 14.14
C SER A 504 -10.26 -19.41 15.05
N ILE A 505 -9.07 -19.18 14.49
CA ILE A 505 -7.87 -18.89 15.28
C ILE A 505 -7.62 -17.40 15.20
N GLN A 506 -7.63 -16.75 16.36
CA GLN A 506 -7.29 -15.35 16.50
C GLN A 506 -5.82 -15.24 16.88
N ALA A 507 -5.05 -14.44 16.14
CA ALA A 507 -3.70 -14.04 16.53
C ALA A 507 -3.75 -12.61 17.06
N ARG A 508 -3.35 -12.44 18.31
CA ARG A 508 -3.29 -11.15 19.00
C ARG A 508 -1.83 -10.77 19.20
N ASP A 509 -1.47 -9.59 18.74
CA ASP A 509 -0.20 -8.97 19.11
C ASP A 509 -0.34 -8.39 20.54
N LYS A 510 0.49 -8.82 21.48
CA LYS A 510 0.45 -8.32 22.87
C LYS A 510 1.01 -6.91 23.01
N ASN A 511 1.82 -6.48 22.05
CA ASN A 511 2.44 -5.16 22.03
C ASN A 511 1.51 -4.11 21.39
N SER A 512 0.40 -4.52 20.76
CA SER A 512 -0.60 -3.62 20.16
C SER A 512 -2.03 -4.07 20.49
N THR A 513 -3.05 -3.37 19.97
CA THR A 513 -4.46 -3.82 20.03
C THR A 513 -4.87 -4.59 18.77
N LEU A 514 -3.92 -4.89 17.89
CA LEU A 514 -4.18 -5.46 16.58
C LEU A 514 -4.36 -6.97 16.64
N ILE A 515 -5.27 -7.43 15.80
CA ILE A 515 -5.73 -8.81 15.76
C ILE A 515 -5.90 -9.23 14.31
N SER A 516 -5.53 -10.47 14.00
CA SER A 516 -5.95 -11.18 12.80
C SER A 516 -6.69 -12.46 13.14
N LYS A 517 -7.43 -13.02 12.16
CA LYS A 517 -8.14 -14.29 12.29
C LYS A 517 -7.77 -15.21 11.12
N HIS A 518 -7.73 -16.50 11.37
CA HIS A 518 -7.66 -17.56 10.37
C HIS A 518 -8.77 -18.58 10.64
N ASP A 519 -9.72 -18.70 9.73
CA ASP A 519 -10.83 -19.63 9.84
C ASP A 519 -10.54 -20.95 9.10
N ILE A 520 -10.96 -22.08 9.67
CA ILE A 520 -10.86 -23.42 9.06
C ILE A 520 -12.22 -24.08 9.13
N ASP A 521 -12.73 -24.53 7.99
CA ASP A 521 -13.98 -25.30 7.91
C ASP A 521 -13.69 -26.79 7.85
N PHE A 522 -14.31 -27.57 8.73
CA PHE A 522 -14.23 -29.03 8.72
C PHE A 522 -15.54 -29.62 8.20
N ASN A 523 -15.45 -30.38 7.13
CA ASN A 523 -16.55 -31.18 6.61
C ASN A 523 -16.25 -32.65 6.93
N VAL A 524 -16.89 -33.17 7.97
CA VAL A 524 -16.65 -34.52 8.46
C VAL A 524 -17.81 -35.42 8.08
N LYS A 525 -17.55 -36.43 7.26
CA LYS A 525 -18.58 -37.41 6.88
C LYS A 525 -18.47 -38.68 7.71
N ALA A 526 -19.38 -39.61 7.44
CA ALA A 526 -19.36 -40.92 8.07
C ALA A 526 -18.04 -41.66 7.75
N LYS A 527 -17.62 -42.51 8.68
CA LYS A 527 -16.36 -43.27 8.60
C LYS A 527 -16.23 -44.10 7.32
N ASP A 528 -17.35 -44.66 6.87
CA ASP A 528 -17.42 -45.60 5.74
C ASP A 528 -17.75 -44.91 4.40
N ASP A 529 -17.72 -43.57 4.35
CA ASP A 529 -18.00 -42.82 3.13
C ASP A 529 -16.84 -42.95 2.13
N ILE A 530 -17.05 -43.79 1.11
CA ILE A 530 -16.08 -44.12 0.05
C ILE A 530 -15.82 -42.95 -0.93
N ASN A 531 -16.65 -41.90 -0.91
CA ASN A 531 -16.51 -40.75 -1.81
C ASN A 531 -15.57 -39.66 -1.29
N ILE A 532 -14.84 -39.93 -0.20
CA ILE A 532 -13.92 -38.96 0.41
C ILE A 532 -12.48 -39.38 0.23
N ASN A 533 -11.76 -38.59 -0.56
CA ASN A 533 -10.33 -38.45 -0.41
C ASN A 533 -10.08 -37.57 0.82
N SER A 534 -9.82 -38.19 1.98
CA SER A 534 -9.51 -37.45 3.19
C SER A 534 -8.25 -36.63 2.95
N THR A 535 -8.38 -35.31 2.85
CA THR A 535 -7.23 -34.41 2.84
C THR A 535 -6.80 -34.18 4.28
N THR A 536 -6.36 -35.24 4.95
CA THR A 536 -5.54 -35.09 6.14
C THR A 536 -4.18 -34.62 5.66
N ASN A 537 -4.05 -33.31 5.39
CA ASN A 537 -2.73 -32.72 5.20
C ASN A 537 -1.98 -32.94 6.52
N ARG A 538 -1.24 -34.05 6.61
CA ARG A 538 -0.11 -34.17 7.52
C ARG A 538 0.90 -33.14 7.07
N ILE A 539 0.71 -31.89 7.49
CA ILE A 539 1.77 -30.88 7.48
C ILE A 539 2.74 -31.32 8.58
N THR A 540 3.48 -32.37 8.28
CA THR A 540 4.71 -32.72 8.98
C THR A 540 5.74 -31.83 8.34
N ALA A 541 6.34 -30.92 9.12
CA ALA A 541 7.40 -30.05 8.62
C ALA A 541 8.43 -30.90 7.88
N MET A 542 8.53 -30.76 6.56
CA MET A 542 9.76 -31.12 5.87
C MET A 542 10.78 -30.09 6.30
N THR A 543 11.67 -30.49 7.21
CA THR A 543 12.97 -29.84 7.34
C THR A 543 13.65 -29.95 5.98
N THR A 544 13.84 -28.81 5.34
CA THR A 544 14.48 -28.65 4.04
C THR A 544 15.88 -29.27 4.04
N THR A 545 16.03 -30.41 3.40
CA THR A 545 17.29 -30.77 2.73
C THR A 545 17.04 -30.59 1.24
N ILE A 546 17.66 -29.57 0.65
CA ILE A 546 17.55 -29.26 -0.76
C ILE A 546 18.17 -30.42 -1.55
N VAL A 547 17.35 -31.22 -2.23
CA VAL A 547 17.79 -32.06 -3.34
C VAL A 547 17.18 -31.47 -4.60
N VAL A 548 18.02 -30.81 -5.39
CA VAL A 548 17.67 -30.30 -6.73
C VAL A 548 17.45 -31.51 -7.63
N MET A 549 16.21 -31.74 -8.06
CA MET A 549 15.91 -32.67 -9.14
C MET A 549 15.48 -31.86 -10.36
N GLN A 550 16.38 -31.75 -11.34
CA GLN A 550 16.09 -31.22 -12.68
C GLN A 550 15.10 -32.16 -13.37
N VAL A 551 13.92 -31.66 -13.71
CA VAL A 551 13.00 -32.32 -14.65
C VAL A 551 13.20 -31.69 -16.02
N ILE A 552 13.84 -32.43 -16.92
CA ILE A 552 13.92 -32.11 -18.35
C ILE A 552 12.56 -32.45 -18.97
N ILE A 553 11.82 -31.43 -19.40
CA ILE A 553 10.59 -31.62 -20.18
C ILE A 553 10.96 -31.45 -21.66
N SER A 554 10.97 -32.56 -22.39
CA SER A 554 11.09 -32.61 -23.85
C SER A 554 9.73 -32.31 -24.48
N PHE A 555 9.58 -31.16 -25.13
CA PHE A 555 8.43 -30.87 -26.00
C PHE A 555 8.61 -31.56 -27.36
N LYS A 556 7.76 -32.53 -27.67
CA LYS A 556 7.52 -32.99 -29.05
C LYS A 556 6.48 -32.06 -29.69
N LYS A 557 6.86 -31.44 -30.80
CA LYS A 557 5.98 -30.68 -31.69
C LYS A 557 4.88 -31.58 -32.28
N LEU A 558 3.66 -31.06 -32.31
CA LEU A 558 2.68 -31.23 -33.38
C LEU A 558 2.03 -29.89 -33.66
#